data_AF-A0AAX4JMJ5-F1
#
_entry.id   AF-A0AAX4JMJ5-F1
#
_cell.length_a   1.000
_cell.length_b   1.000
_cell.length_c   1.000
_cell.angle_alpha   90.00
_cell.angle_beta   90.00
_cell.angle_gamma   90.00
#
_symmetry.space_group_name_H-M   'P 1'
#
loop_
_entity.id
_entity.type
_entity.pdbx_description
1 polymer ?
#
loop_
_entity_poly.entity_id
_entity_poly.type
_entity_poly.pdbx_seq_one_letter_code
_entity_poly.pdbx_strand_id
1 'polypeptide(L)'
;MLTSNQALIDDYAAFQRLTPVHHLVLDYLSRYKPTTYILLSKYHYNKIIPEIYETITINLSTFQGLATSTPERTIKALRNTKTILLDSTSADIAKRVLRGQLPFPKTYKELFPNVKTVEFLKESFITKESITPIGNMMRSENIHIENTLWMQVRFPIQSLTFHLIGINTEELGTGSGREEEEALIFRLKCCLQAFQPHHLILQYDDYTSSNLLDELKEPISFSSSNNKMREVDIKLINISTKSTRNI
;
A
#
# COMPACT_ATOMS: atom_id res chain seq x y z
N MET A 1 -46.32 7.10 35.13
CA MET A 1 -45.66 7.87 34.06
C MET A 1 -44.49 8.62 34.69
N LEU A 2 -43.33 7.96 34.81
CA LEU A 2 -42.11 8.65 35.20
C LEU A 2 -41.63 9.43 33.97
N THR A 3 -41.49 10.73 34.16
CA THR A 3 -41.18 11.73 33.14
C THR A 3 -39.82 11.44 32.54
N SER A 4 -39.70 11.47 31.21
CA SER A 4 -38.48 11.08 30.47
C SER A 4 -37.20 11.81 30.90
N ASN A 5 -37.33 12.91 31.63
CA ASN A 5 -36.22 13.68 32.18
C ASN A 5 -35.52 12.99 33.36
N GLN A 6 -36.22 12.17 34.17
CA GLN A 6 -35.59 11.50 35.31
C GLN A 6 -34.65 10.38 34.86
N ALA A 7 -35.03 9.62 33.82
CA ALA A 7 -34.20 8.57 33.23
C ALA A 7 -32.89 9.12 32.64
N LEU A 8 -32.94 10.28 31.96
CA LEU A 8 -31.74 10.94 31.42
C LEU A 8 -30.78 11.42 32.51
N ILE A 9 -31.31 11.86 33.66
CA ILE A 9 -30.51 12.29 34.81
C ILE A 9 -29.84 11.09 35.49
N ASP A 10 -30.57 9.97 35.63
CA ASP A 10 -30.04 8.74 36.21
C ASP A 10 -28.96 8.10 35.30
N ASP A 11 -29.15 8.14 33.98
CA ASP A 11 -28.15 7.69 33.00
C ASP A 11 -26.88 8.57 33.03
N TYR A 12 -27.03 9.89 33.20
CA TYR A 12 -25.89 10.80 33.31
C TYR A 12 -25.08 10.56 34.59
N ALA A 13 -25.75 10.33 35.72
CA ALA A 13 -25.10 10.00 36.98
C ALA A 13 -24.38 8.64 36.93
N ALA A 14 -24.99 7.64 36.27
CA ALA A 14 -24.34 6.36 36.01
C ALA A 14 -23.11 6.51 35.11
N PHE A 15 -23.18 7.36 34.08
CA PHE A 15 -22.05 7.62 33.19
C PHE A 15 -20.91 8.38 33.89
N GLN A 16 -21.22 9.34 34.77
CA GLN A 16 -20.21 10.04 35.59
C GLN A 16 -19.46 9.10 36.54
N ARG A 17 -20.10 8.04 37.05
CA ARG A 17 -19.40 7.03 37.86
C ARG A 17 -18.30 6.30 37.08
N LEU A 18 -18.41 6.26 35.75
CA LEU A 18 -17.42 5.66 34.86
C LEU A 18 -16.28 6.62 34.47
N THR A 19 -16.29 7.88 34.90
CA THR A 19 -15.25 8.87 34.58
C THR A 19 -13.81 8.37 34.74
N PRO A 20 -13.42 7.65 35.83
CA PRO A 20 -12.03 7.18 35.95
C PRO A 20 -11.62 6.19 34.84
N VAL A 21 -12.57 5.48 34.22
CA VAL A 21 -12.31 4.48 33.18
C VAL A 21 -12.74 4.92 31.78
N HIS A 22 -13.30 6.12 31.61
CA HIS A 22 -13.75 6.63 30.30
C HIS A 22 -12.66 6.57 29.23
N HIS A 23 -11.43 6.91 29.59
CA HIS A 23 -10.30 6.86 28.65
C HIS A 23 -10.01 5.45 28.14
N LEU A 24 -10.12 4.42 29.00
CA LEU A 24 -9.94 3.01 28.61
C LEU A 24 -11.05 2.55 27.67
N VAL A 25 -12.29 2.96 27.95
CA VAL A 25 -13.44 2.65 27.08
C VAL A 25 -13.26 3.30 25.71
N LEU A 26 -12.81 4.55 25.67
CA LEU A 26 -12.56 5.28 24.43
C LEU A 26 -11.38 4.70 23.64
N ASP A 27 -10.28 4.31 24.30
CA ASP A 27 -9.14 3.66 23.66
C ASP A 27 -9.49 2.23 23.19
N TYR A 28 -10.39 1.52 23.87
CA TYR A 28 -10.93 0.25 23.37
C TYR A 28 -11.82 0.47 22.15
N LEU A 29 -12.68 1.49 22.19
CA LEU A 29 -13.57 1.85 21.09
C LEU A 29 -12.79 2.27 19.84
N SER A 30 -11.68 3.00 19.99
CA SER A 30 -10.83 3.40 18.86
C SER A 30 -10.27 2.19 18.09
N ARG A 31 -9.90 1.13 18.81
CA ARG A 31 -9.38 -0.11 18.22
C ARG A 31 -10.47 -1.01 17.64
N TYR A 32 -11.58 -1.16 18.37
CA TYR A 32 -12.64 -2.11 17.99
C TYR A 32 -13.59 -1.55 16.93
N LYS A 33 -13.99 -0.28 17.03
CA LYS A 33 -14.91 0.41 16.10
C LYS A 33 -14.42 1.83 15.80
N PRO A 34 -13.33 1.97 15.02
CA PRO A 34 -12.73 3.26 14.70
C PRO A 34 -13.73 4.22 14.04
N THR A 35 -14.65 3.71 13.21
CA THR A 35 -15.68 4.53 12.54
C THR A 35 -16.59 5.24 13.53
N THR A 36 -17.05 4.56 14.58
CA THR A 36 -17.86 5.16 15.65
C THR A 36 -17.03 6.18 16.45
N TYR A 37 -15.79 5.85 16.77
CA TYR A 37 -14.89 6.72 17.52
C TYR A 37 -14.63 8.05 16.79
N ILE A 38 -14.42 7.99 15.47
CA ILE A 38 -14.20 9.18 14.63
C ILE A 38 -15.38 10.15 14.68
N LEU A 39 -16.61 9.64 14.82
CA LEU A 39 -17.83 10.46 14.83
C LEU A 39 -18.08 11.18 16.17
N LEU A 40 -17.37 10.82 17.24
CA LEU A 40 -17.60 11.39 18.57
C LEU A 40 -17.29 12.89 18.63
N SER A 41 -16.13 13.31 18.11
CA SER A 41 -15.76 14.72 18.03
C SER A 41 -14.58 14.97 17.09
N LYS A 42 -14.35 16.24 16.75
CA LYS A 42 -13.18 16.68 15.96
C LYS A 42 -11.84 16.29 16.62
N TYR A 43 -11.80 16.26 17.95
CA TYR A 43 -10.61 15.82 18.69
C TYR A 43 -10.29 14.35 18.41
N HIS A 44 -11.30 13.48 18.54
CA HIS A 44 -11.16 12.04 18.30
C HIS A 44 -10.81 11.73 16.83
N TYR A 45 -11.44 12.45 15.89
CA TYR A 45 -11.08 12.40 14.46
C TYR A 45 -9.58 12.69 14.26
N ASN A 46 -9.07 13.81 14.78
CA ASN A 46 -7.67 14.18 14.58
C ASN A 46 -6.69 13.23 15.29
N LYS A 47 -7.10 12.60 16.39
CA LYS A 47 -6.27 11.62 17.12
C LYS A 47 -6.09 10.32 16.34
N ILE A 48 -7.16 9.77 15.75
CA ILE A 48 -7.14 8.42 15.17
C ILE A 48 -6.84 8.37 13.67
N ILE A 49 -7.13 9.44 12.92
CA ILE A 49 -6.93 9.46 11.47
C ILE A 49 -5.49 9.16 11.06
N PRO A 50 -4.45 9.72 11.73
CA PRO A 50 -3.07 9.38 11.40
C PRO A 50 -2.73 7.90 11.58
N GLU A 51 -3.35 7.22 12.56
CA GLU A 51 -3.16 5.80 12.84
C GLU A 51 -3.85 4.93 11.77
N ILE A 52 -5.11 5.24 11.43
CA ILE A 52 -5.87 4.49 10.42
C ILE A 52 -5.25 4.63 9.03
N TYR A 53 -4.76 5.83 8.69
CA TYR A 53 -4.17 6.11 7.38
C TYR A 53 -2.66 5.87 7.34
N GLU A 54 -2.05 5.33 8.40
CA GLU A 54 -0.60 5.09 8.42
C GLU A 54 -0.18 4.12 7.31
N THR A 55 -0.95 3.05 7.11
CA THR A 55 -0.78 2.05 6.06
C THR A 55 -2.05 1.96 5.23
N ILE A 56 -1.94 2.15 3.92
CA ILE A 56 -3.09 2.08 3.01
C ILE A 56 -2.82 1.10 1.88
N THR A 57 -3.86 0.42 1.43
CA THR A 57 -3.87 -0.28 0.14
C THR A 57 -4.44 0.65 -0.93
N ILE A 58 -3.78 0.73 -2.09
CA ILE A 58 -4.30 1.51 -3.20
C ILE A 58 -5.45 0.75 -3.85
N ASN A 59 -6.67 1.17 -3.52
CA ASN A 59 -7.89 0.65 -4.10
C ASN A 59 -8.92 1.77 -4.29
N LEU A 60 -10.08 1.43 -4.85
CA LEU A 60 -11.11 2.41 -5.19
C LEU A 60 -11.69 3.07 -3.93
N SER A 61 -11.85 2.29 -2.85
CA SER A 61 -12.37 2.80 -1.57
C SER A 61 -11.46 3.83 -0.92
N THR A 62 -10.14 3.67 -1.01
CA THR A 62 -9.15 4.61 -0.46
C THR A 62 -9.30 6.01 -1.06
N PHE A 63 -9.70 6.09 -2.33
CA PHE A 63 -9.88 7.35 -3.05
C PHE A 63 -11.34 7.78 -3.21
N GLN A 64 -12.31 7.05 -2.66
CA GLN A 64 -13.73 7.34 -2.88
C GLN A 64 -14.08 8.78 -2.51
N GLY A 65 -13.47 9.33 -1.46
CA GLY A 65 -13.68 10.72 -1.06
C GLY A 65 -13.12 11.76 -2.05
N LEU A 66 -12.18 11.40 -2.94
CA LEU A 66 -11.71 12.26 -4.03
C LEU A 66 -12.74 12.43 -5.15
N ALA A 67 -13.66 11.48 -5.31
CA ALA A 67 -14.76 11.56 -6.28
C ALA A 67 -15.91 12.47 -5.79
N THR A 68 -15.86 12.95 -4.54
CA THR A 68 -16.91 13.78 -3.93
C THR A 68 -16.66 15.28 -4.11
N SER A 69 -17.64 16.11 -3.76
CA SER A 69 -17.52 17.57 -3.75
C SER A 69 -16.57 18.12 -2.67
N THR A 70 -16.16 17.30 -1.70
CA THR A 70 -15.28 17.69 -0.58
C THR A 70 -14.03 16.81 -0.48
N PRO A 71 -13.13 16.84 -1.47
CA PRO A 71 -11.94 15.99 -1.51
C PRO A 71 -10.90 16.32 -0.42
N GLU A 72 -10.97 17.50 0.20
CA GLU A 72 -9.95 18.04 1.12
C GLU A 72 -9.76 17.15 2.35
N ARG A 73 -10.85 16.54 2.85
CA ARG A 73 -10.78 15.62 3.99
C ARG A 73 -9.97 14.39 3.65
N THR A 74 -10.20 13.82 2.47
CA THR A 74 -9.48 12.64 1.97
C THR A 74 -8.03 12.98 1.73
N ILE A 75 -7.74 14.10 1.04
CA ILE A 75 -6.36 14.56 0.81
C ILE A 75 -5.62 14.75 2.15
N LYS A 76 -6.26 15.38 3.14
CA LYS A 76 -5.67 15.57 4.47
C LYS A 76 -5.40 14.24 5.18
N ALA A 77 -6.29 13.25 5.04
CA ALA A 77 -6.11 11.92 5.62
C ALA A 77 -4.95 11.17 4.95
N LEU A 78 -4.91 11.12 3.61
CA LEU A 78 -3.87 10.45 2.82
C LEU A 78 -2.46 11.02 3.07
N ARG A 79 -2.34 12.28 3.49
CA ARG A 79 -1.04 12.86 3.91
C ARG A 79 -0.42 12.17 5.12
N ASN A 80 -1.18 11.43 5.93
CA ASN A 80 -0.62 10.70 7.08
C ASN A 80 -0.03 9.33 6.69
N THR A 81 -0.18 8.93 5.43
CA THR A 81 0.32 7.66 4.91
C THR A 81 1.84 7.60 4.99
N LYS A 82 2.34 6.54 5.61
CA LYS A 82 3.76 6.17 5.65
C LYS A 82 4.06 4.94 4.81
N THR A 83 3.10 4.02 4.72
CA THR A 83 3.23 2.77 3.98
C THR A 83 2.13 2.64 2.94
N ILE A 84 2.51 2.33 1.70
CA ILE A 84 1.58 2.01 0.61
C ILE A 84 1.68 0.53 0.29
N LEU A 85 0.54 -0.15 0.25
CA LEU A 85 0.40 -1.52 -0.25
C LEU A 85 -0.20 -1.50 -1.65
N LEU A 86 0.41 -2.24 -2.56
CA LEU A 86 0.02 -2.33 -3.97
C LEU A 86 -0.46 -3.74 -4.30
N ASP A 87 -1.68 -3.82 -4.81
CA ASP A 87 -2.32 -5.03 -5.33
C ASP A 87 -2.39 -5.01 -6.87
N SER A 88 -3.05 -6.01 -7.46
CA SER A 88 -3.26 -6.11 -8.92
C SER A 88 -4.06 -4.95 -9.51
N THR A 89 -4.92 -4.30 -8.73
CA THR A 89 -5.82 -3.22 -9.19
C THR A 89 -5.22 -1.83 -9.01
N SER A 90 -4.18 -1.72 -8.19
CA SER A 90 -3.58 -0.45 -7.79
C SER A 90 -3.10 0.38 -8.98
N ALA A 91 -2.55 -0.27 -10.01
CA ALA A 91 -2.03 0.37 -11.24
C ALA A 91 -3.08 1.21 -11.96
N ASP A 92 -4.20 0.59 -12.29
CA ASP A 92 -5.30 1.22 -12.99
C ASP A 92 -5.91 2.35 -12.14
N ILE A 93 -6.10 2.09 -10.85
CA ILE A 93 -6.71 3.07 -9.94
C ILE A 93 -5.82 4.31 -9.79
N ALA A 94 -4.52 4.13 -9.58
CA ALA A 94 -3.58 5.23 -9.49
C ALA A 94 -3.50 6.02 -10.82
N LYS A 95 -3.54 5.32 -11.98
CA LYS A 95 -3.61 5.96 -13.30
C LYS A 95 -4.85 6.85 -13.42
N ARG A 96 -6.02 6.36 -12.99
CA ARG A 96 -7.28 7.13 -13.04
C ARG A 96 -7.21 8.38 -12.17
N VAL A 97 -6.67 8.27 -10.95
CA VAL A 97 -6.51 9.42 -10.03
C VAL A 97 -5.57 10.47 -10.61
N LEU A 98 -4.46 10.05 -11.21
CA LEU A 98 -3.47 10.95 -11.81
C LEU A 98 -3.99 11.68 -13.05
N ARG A 99 -4.73 10.96 -13.89
CA ARG A 99 -5.23 11.48 -15.17
C ARG A 99 -6.59 12.17 -15.03
N GLY A 100 -7.20 12.17 -13.85
CA GLY A 100 -8.54 12.73 -13.66
C GLY A 100 -9.59 11.98 -14.49
N GLN A 101 -9.45 10.65 -14.55
CA GLN A 101 -10.43 9.78 -15.19
C GLN A 101 -11.50 9.37 -14.19
N LEU A 102 -12.70 9.10 -14.69
CA LEU A 102 -13.82 8.67 -13.86
C LEU A 102 -13.44 7.48 -12.95
N PRO A 103 -13.83 7.51 -11.66
CA PRO A 103 -14.77 8.45 -11.04
C PRO A 103 -14.13 9.76 -10.52
N PHE A 104 -12.86 10.04 -10.79
CA PHE A 104 -12.15 11.20 -10.26
C PHE A 104 -12.26 12.39 -11.23
N PRO A 105 -12.98 13.48 -10.87
CA PRO A 105 -13.23 14.58 -11.80
C PRO A 105 -12.01 15.50 -12.03
N LYS A 106 -10.94 15.32 -11.24
CA LYS A 106 -9.75 16.18 -11.24
C LYS A 106 -8.50 15.32 -11.15
N THR A 107 -7.39 15.89 -11.61
CA THR A 107 -6.05 15.31 -11.42
C THR A 107 -5.56 15.66 -10.02
N TYR A 108 -4.98 14.67 -9.33
CA TYR A 108 -4.39 14.86 -8.01
C TYR A 108 -2.89 14.56 -8.04
N LYS A 109 -2.10 15.46 -7.46
CA LYS A 109 -0.63 15.34 -7.36
C LYS A 109 -0.22 15.32 -5.89
N GLU A 110 0.88 14.62 -5.61
CA GLU A 110 1.48 14.56 -4.27
C GLU A 110 0.49 14.16 -3.16
N LEU A 111 -0.34 13.15 -3.41
CA LEU A 111 -1.28 12.64 -2.40
C LEU A 111 -0.56 12.01 -1.20
N PHE A 112 0.68 11.54 -1.41
CA PHE A 112 1.43 10.73 -0.45
C PHE A 112 2.81 11.33 -0.11
N PRO A 113 2.87 12.57 0.43
CA PRO A 113 4.14 13.26 0.64
C PRO A 113 5.01 12.64 1.74
N ASN A 114 4.42 11.86 2.65
CA ASN A 114 5.10 11.29 3.82
C ASN A 114 5.38 9.79 3.72
N VAL A 115 5.14 9.20 2.55
CA VAL A 115 5.37 7.78 2.33
C VAL A 115 6.86 7.48 2.35
N LYS A 116 7.19 6.47 3.14
CA LYS A 116 8.55 5.97 3.38
C LYS A 116 8.71 4.54 2.90
N THR A 117 7.63 3.77 2.88
CA THR A 117 7.63 2.36 2.51
C THR A 117 6.60 2.10 1.42
N VAL A 118 7.01 1.37 0.38
CA VAL A 118 6.10 0.86 -0.65
C VAL A 118 6.23 -0.67 -0.67
N GLU A 119 5.11 -1.36 -0.55
CA GLU A 119 5.04 -2.82 -0.53
C GLU A 119 4.19 -3.30 -1.70
N PHE A 120 4.73 -4.21 -2.47
CA PHE A 120 4.04 -4.82 -3.59
C PHE A 120 3.62 -6.24 -3.22
N LEU A 121 2.30 -6.46 -3.19
CA LEU A 121 1.69 -7.76 -2.95
C LEU A 121 1.85 -8.65 -4.20
N LYS A 122 1.79 -9.97 -4.00
CA LYS A 122 1.98 -10.99 -5.05
C LYS A 122 1.17 -10.68 -6.31
N GLU A 123 -0.09 -10.34 -6.12
CA GLU A 123 -1.07 -10.15 -7.19
C GLU A 123 -0.71 -8.95 -8.09
N SER A 124 0.07 -8.00 -7.58
CA SER A 124 0.53 -6.84 -8.35
C SER A 124 1.58 -7.18 -9.41
N PHE A 125 2.19 -8.38 -9.35
CA PHE A 125 3.24 -8.84 -10.29
C PHE A 125 2.73 -9.74 -11.41
N ILE A 126 1.73 -10.58 -11.15
CA ILE A 126 1.34 -11.71 -12.01
C ILE A 126 0.17 -11.34 -12.95
N THR A 127 0.01 -10.07 -13.31
CA THR A 127 -0.97 -9.73 -14.35
C THR A 127 -0.48 -10.30 -15.67
N LYS A 128 -1.15 -11.34 -16.22
CA LYS A 128 -0.84 -11.98 -17.51
C LYS A 128 -0.64 -11.00 -18.68
N GLU A 129 -1.15 -9.77 -18.56
CA GLU A 129 -0.98 -8.69 -19.53
C GLU A 129 0.43 -8.06 -19.56
N SER A 130 1.28 -8.28 -18.55
CA SER A 130 2.62 -7.71 -18.47
C SER A 130 3.75 -8.61 -18.98
N ILE A 131 3.45 -9.86 -19.38
CA ILE A 131 4.48 -10.90 -19.62
C ILE A 131 4.72 -11.17 -21.11
N THR A 132 3.86 -10.76 -22.04
CA THR A 132 4.14 -10.93 -23.49
C THR A 132 4.78 -9.68 -24.10
N PRO A 133 6.06 -9.70 -24.52
CA PRO A 133 6.73 -8.53 -25.10
C PRO A 133 6.29 -8.24 -26.54
N ILE A 134 5.65 -9.20 -27.23
CA ILE A 134 5.52 -9.18 -28.70
C ILE A 134 4.04 -9.15 -29.16
N GLY A 135 3.07 -9.47 -28.30
CA GLY A 135 1.67 -9.62 -28.70
C GLY A 135 0.77 -8.38 -28.59
N ASN A 136 1.18 -7.33 -27.87
CA ASN A 136 0.26 -6.26 -27.45
C ASN A 136 0.73 -4.84 -27.81
N MET A 137 1.31 -4.65 -29.00
CA MET A 137 1.56 -3.32 -29.59
C MET A 137 0.28 -2.50 -29.86
N MET A 138 -0.92 -3.05 -29.65
CA MET A 138 -2.19 -2.35 -29.92
C MET A 138 -3.19 -2.25 -28.75
N ARG A 139 -2.90 -2.75 -27.53
CA ARG A 139 -3.90 -2.68 -26.44
C ARG A 139 -3.43 -2.32 -25.02
N SER A 140 -2.14 -2.22 -24.74
CA SER A 140 -1.71 -1.89 -23.38
C SER A 140 -1.34 -0.42 -23.25
N GLU A 141 -2.33 0.42 -22.91
CA GLU A 141 -2.06 1.66 -22.19
C GLU A 141 -1.73 1.40 -20.69
N ASN A 142 -1.23 0.21 -20.34
CA ASN A 142 -0.88 -0.10 -18.95
C ASN A 142 0.47 0.53 -18.65
N ILE A 143 0.42 1.80 -18.24
CA ILE A 143 1.54 2.43 -17.54
C ILE A 143 1.77 1.60 -16.29
N HIS A 144 2.95 0.99 -16.18
CA HIS A 144 3.31 0.26 -15.00
C HIS A 144 3.16 1.13 -13.74
N ILE A 145 2.70 0.53 -12.64
CA ILE A 145 2.36 1.25 -11.41
C ILE A 145 3.55 2.08 -10.89
N GLU A 146 4.79 1.61 -11.08
CA GLU A 146 6.00 2.34 -10.74
C GLU A 146 6.08 3.71 -11.43
N ASN A 147 5.69 3.80 -12.71
CA ASN A 147 5.65 5.04 -13.51
C ASN A 147 4.48 5.97 -13.15
N THR A 148 3.54 5.47 -12.35
CA THR A 148 2.34 6.18 -11.92
C THR A 148 2.56 6.72 -10.50
N LEU A 149 3.11 5.89 -9.60
CA LEU A 149 3.28 6.24 -8.18
C LEU A 149 4.44 7.15 -7.87
N TRP A 150 5.52 7.14 -8.64
CA TRP A 150 6.65 8.05 -8.38
C TRP A 150 6.24 9.52 -8.45
N MET A 151 5.14 9.86 -9.15
CA MET A 151 4.56 11.21 -9.17
C MET A 151 3.74 11.56 -7.92
N GLN A 152 3.46 10.58 -7.06
CA GLN A 152 2.64 10.75 -5.85
C GLN A 152 3.44 10.66 -4.56
N VAL A 153 4.58 9.98 -4.59
CA VAL A 153 5.45 9.73 -3.44
C VAL A 153 6.70 10.60 -3.55
N ARG A 154 7.21 11.09 -2.40
CA ARG A 154 8.50 11.79 -2.38
C ARG A 154 9.66 10.79 -2.37
N PHE A 155 10.65 11.06 -3.21
CA PHE A 155 11.87 10.27 -3.31
C PHE A 155 13.05 10.98 -2.60
N PRO A 156 14.05 10.22 -2.11
CA PRO A 156 14.11 8.76 -2.05
C PRO A 156 13.22 8.17 -0.96
N ILE A 157 12.66 6.98 -1.19
CA ILE A 157 11.92 6.25 -0.15
C ILE A 157 12.87 5.46 0.77
N GLN A 158 12.41 5.09 1.96
CA GLN A 158 13.23 4.33 2.91
C GLN A 158 13.29 2.84 2.55
N SER A 159 12.15 2.25 2.20
CA SER A 159 12.03 0.80 2.01
C SER A 159 11.12 0.47 0.83
N LEU A 160 11.53 -0.51 0.05
CA LEU A 160 10.75 -1.11 -1.02
C LEU A 160 10.63 -2.61 -0.76
N THR A 161 9.42 -3.11 -0.56
CA THR A 161 9.16 -4.51 -0.21
C THR A 161 8.44 -5.23 -1.34
N PHE A 162 8.88 -6.43 -1.69
CA PHE A 162 8.26 -7.31 -2.68
C PHE A 162 7.84 -8.63 -2.05
N HIS A 163 6.56 -8.99 -2.16
CA HIS A 163 6.05 -10.27 -1.71
C HIS A 163 5.98 -11.25 -2.89
N LEU A 164 7.02 -12.06 -3.04
CA LEU A 164 7.24 -13.03 -4.13
C LEU A 164 6.65 -14.42 -3.85
N ILE A 165 5.77 -14.54 -2.85
CA ILE A 165 5.23 -15.81 -2.33
C ILE A 165 4.55 -16.61 -3.44
N GLY A 166 4.97 -17.86 -3.67
CA GLY A 166 4.32 -18.82 -4.56
C GLY A 166 4.36 -18.42 -6.03
N ILE A 167 5.42 -17.75 -6.46
CA ILE A 167 5.75 -17.60 -7.89
C ILE A 167 6.42 -18.91 -8.30
N ASN A 168 5.61 -19.86 -8.78
CA ASN A 168 6.09 -21.06 -9.43
C ASN A 168 6.04 -20.86 -10.95
N THR A 169 7.21 -20.70 -11.56
CA THR A 169 7.39 -20.48 -13.00
C THR A 169 6.97 -21.69 -13.85
N GLU A 170 6.73 -22.85 -13.22
CA GLU A 170 6.27 -24.07 -13.88
C GLU A 170 4.74 -24.12 -14.10
N GLU A 171 3.95 -23.41 -13.29
CA GLU A 171 2.47 -23.45 -13.36
C GLU A 171 1.85 -22.42 -14.32
N LEU A 172 2.64 -21.48 -14.84
CA LEU A 172 2.17 -20.37 -15.68
C LEU A 172 1.96 -20.74 -17.16
N GLY A 173 2.29 -21.98 -17.55
CA GLY A 173 1.73 -22.69 -18.69
C GLY A 173 1.52 -21.84 -19.95
N THR A 174 2.60 -21.51 -20.67
CA THR A 174 2.68 -21.30 -22.15
C THR A 174 3.93 -20.54 -22.63
N GLY A 175 4.80 -20.04 -21.74
CA GLY A 175 6.12 -19.49 -22.06
C GLY A 175 7.20 -20.13 -21.21
N SER A 176 8.48 -20.08 -21.65
CA SER A 176 9.57 -20.61 -20.83
C SER A 176 9.61 -19.83 -19.52
N GLY A 177 9.59 -20.51 -18.36
CA GLY A 177 9.59 -19.84 -17.04
C GLY A 177 10.69 -18.79 -16.86
N ARG A 178 11.75 -18.88 -17.68
CA ARG A 178 12.82 -17.89 -17.81
C ARG A 178 12.35 -16.51 -18.31
N GLU A 179 11.42 -16.43 -19.26
CA GLU A 179 10.90 -15.14 -19.75
C GLU A 179 10.16 -14.37 -18.64
N GLU A 180 9.47 -15.09 -17.76
CA GLU A 180 8.75 -14.51 -16.64
C GLU A 180 9.70 -14.03 -15.54
N GLU A 181 10.76 -14.80 -15.26
CA GLU A 181 11.85 -14.39 -14.37
C GLU A 181 12.55 -13.12 -14.87
N GLU A 182 12.90 -13.07 -16.16
CA GLU A 182 13.52 -11.90 -16.78
C GLU A 182 12.60 -10.66 -16.73
N ALA A 183 11.30 -10.84 -16.98
CA ALA A 183 10.32 -9.76 -16.87
C ALA A 183 10.18 -9.24 -15.42
N LEU A 184 10.22 -10.14 -14.43
CA LEU A 184 10.17 -9.78 -13.02
C LEU A 184 11.40 -8.97 -12.62
N ILE A 185 12.58 -9.43 -13.01
CA ILE A 185 13.85 -8.75 -12.74
C ILE A 185 13.87 -7.37 -13.41
N PHE A 186 13.39 -7.28 -14.65
CA PHE A 186 13.25 -6.00 -15.34
C PHE A 186 12.36 -5.03 -14.55
N ARG A 187 11.20 -5.50 -14.08
CA ARG A 187 10.27 -4.67 -13.31
C ARG A 187 10.84 -4.25 -11.95
N LEU A 188 11.57 -5.13 -11.28
CA LEU A 188 12.31 -4.79 -10.05
C LEU A 188 13.31 -3.66 -10.31
N LYS A 189 14.08 -3.75 -11.39
CA LYS A 189 15.02 -2.69 -11.80
C LYS A 189 14.30 -1.37 -12.08
N CYS A 190 13.16 -1.39 -12.77
CA CYS A 190 12.35 -0.19 -12.99
C CYS A 190 11.87 0.44 -11.68
N CYS A 191 11.41 -0.38 -10.72
CA CYS A 191 10.98 0.11 -9.40
C CYS A 191 12.16 0.71 -8.62
N LEU A 192 13.33 0.08 -8.63
CA LEU A 192 14.53 0.59 -7.98
C LEU A 192 14.94 1.95 -8.55
N GLN A 193 14.89 2.10 -9.88
CA GLN A 193 15.19 3.36 -10.55
C GLN A 193 14.17 4.45 -10.23
N ALA A 194 12.88 4.11 -10.21
CA ALA A 194 11.78 5.05 -9.98
C ALA A 194 11.72 5.55 -8.53
N PHE A 195 11.88 4.65 -7.55
CA PHE A 195 11.70 4.97 -6.13
C PHE A 195 13.00 5.29 -5.40
N GLN A 196 14.15 4.84 -5.94
CA GLN A 196 15.49 5.01 -5.33
C GLN A 196 15.52 4.65 -3.83
N PRO A 197 15.07 3.44 -3.44
CA PRO A 197 14.95 3.08 -2.02
C PRO A 197 16.32 2.95 -1.35
N HIS A 198 16.38 3.18 -0.03
CA HIS A 198 17.58 2.83 0.75
C HIS A 198 17.68 1.32 1.01
N HIS A 199 16.54 0.66 1.24
CA HIS A 199 16.46 -0.78 1.50
C HIS A 199 15.50 -1.47 0.53
N LEU A 200 15.94 -2.59 -0.03
CA LEU A 200 15.11 -3.50 -0.80
C LEU A 200 14.85 -4.75 0.05
N ILE A 201 13.57 -5.09 0.27
CA ILE A 201 13.17 -6.27 1.04
C ILE A 201 12.45 -7.22 0.08
N LEU A 202 12.98 -8.43 -0.07
CA LEU A 202 12.35 -9.47 -0.88
C LEU A 202 11.84 -10.56 0.08
N GLN A 203 10.53 -10.71 0.11
CA GLN A 203 9.80 -11.67 0.91
C GLN A 203 9.37 -12.85 0.03
N TYR A 204 9.81 -14.06 0.34
CA TYR A 204 9.57 -15.23 -0.51
C TYR A 204 9.19 -16.46 0.33
N ASP A 205 8.69 -17.50 -0.32
CA ASP A 205 8.40 -18.81 0.27
C ASP A 205 9.25 -19.91 -0.38
N ASP A 206 9.15 -21.14 0.13
CA ASP A 206 9.95 -22.28 -0.36
C ASP A 206 9.64 -22.69 -1.81
N TYR A 207 8.54 -22.18 -2.37
CA TYR A 207 8.11 -22.44 -3.74
C TYR A 207 8.66 -21.41 -4.75
N THR A 208 9.37 -20.38 -4.26
CA THR A 208 9.96 -19.36 -5.13
C THR A 208 11.23 -19.90 -5.79
N SER A 209 11.38 -19.68 -7.10
CA SER A 209 12.52 -20.16 -7.91
C SER A 209 13.87 -19.80 -7.30
N SER A 210 14.75 -20.79 -7.12
CA SER A 210 16.11 -20.59 -6.61
C SER A 210 16.97 -19.75 -7.57
N ASN A 211 16.76 -19.88 -8.88
CA ASN A 211 17.48 -19.11 -9.90
C ASN A 211 17.17 -17.62 -9.77
N LEU A 212 15.89 -17.28 -9.58
CA LEU A 212 15.45 -15.92 -9.32
C LEU A 212 16.11 -15.34 -8.07
N LEU A 213 16.19 -16.13 -6.99
CA LEU A 213 16.83 -15.69 -5.75
C LEU A 213 18.35 -15.50 -5.91
N ASP A 214 19.01 -16.32 -6.72
CA ASP A 214 20.45 -16.20 -6.97
C ASP A 214 20.78 -14.97 -7.83
N GLU A 215 19.98 -14.67 -8.87
CA GLU A 215 20.15 -13.45 -9.66
C GLU A 215 19.86 -12.17 -8.84
N LEU A 216 18.97 -12.25 -7.85
CA LEU A 216 18.64 -11.12 -6.96
C LEU A 216 19.62 -10.93 -5.80
N LYS A 217 20.51 -11.91 -5.55
CA LYS A 217 21.63 -11.75 -4.60
C LYS A 217 22.75 -10.90 -5.17
N GLU A 218 22.86 -10.79 -6.49
CA GLU A 218 23.82 -9.89 -7.09
C GLU A 218 23.40 -8.44 -6.81
N PRO A 219 24.34 -7.57 -6.39
CA PRO A 219 24.02 -6.17 -6.08
C PRO A 219 23.44 -5.51 -7.33
N ILE A 220 22.15 -5.17 -7.29
CA ILE A 220 21.48 -4.48 -8.39
C ILE A 220 21.98 -3.05 -8.42
N SER A 221 23.06 -2.82 -9.15
CA SER A 221 23.57 -1.47 -9.39
C SER A 221 22.70 -0.77 -10.42
N PHE A 222 22.12 0.37 -10.06
CA PHE A 222 21.45 1.25 -11.02
C PHE A 222 22.16 2.60 -11.11
N SER A 223 22.29 3.10 -12.34
CA SER A 223 22.78 4.45 -12.59
C SER A 223 21.70 5.45 -12.23
N SER A 224 21.86 6.14 -11.10
CA SER A 224 21.09 7.35 -10.83
C SER A 224 21.48 8.43 -11.84
N SER A 225 20.54 9.31 -12.20
CA SER A 225 20.74 10.45 -13.11
C SER A 225 21.90 11.39 -12.72
N ASN A 226 22.43 11.25 -11.50
CA ASN A 226 23.59 11.99 -11.00
C ASN A 226 24.93 11.21 -11.07
N ASN A 227 25.04 10.13 -11.86
CA ASN A 227 26.29 9.37 -12.11
C ASN A 227 26.99 8.79 -10.85
N LYS A 228 26.34 8.82 -9.68
CA LYS A 228 26.79 8.08 -8.50
C LYS A 228 26.08 6.73 -8.45
N MET A 229 26.86 5.67 -8.59
CA MET A 229 26.44 4.30 -8.34
C MET A 229 25.97 4.23 -6.88
N ARG A 230 24.69 3.92 -6.66
CA ARG A 230 24.13 3.73 -5.32
C ARG A 230 23.97 2.24 -5.09
N GLU A 231 24.56 1.77 -4.01
CA GLU A 231 24.35 0.43 -3.50
C GLU A 231 23.05 0.44 -2.67
N VAL A 232 22.17 -0.51 -2.91
CA VAL A 232 20.93 -0.69 -2.14
C VAL A 232 21.08 -1.92 -1.28
N ASP A 233 20.77 -1.78 0.01
CA ASP A 233 20.81 -2.91 0.93
C ASP A 233 19.69 -3.89 0.59
N ILE A 234 20.04 -5.08 0.11
CA ILE A 234 19.08 -6.14 -0.22
C ILE A 234 18.92 -7.06 1.00
N LYS A 235 17.68 -7.23 1.48
CA LYS A 235 17.30 -8.17 2.52
C LYS A 235 16.38 -9.24 1.98
N LEU A 236 16.84 -10.49 1.99
CA LEU A 236 16.06 -11.68 1.62
C LEU A 236 15.41 -12.28 2.87
N ILE A 237 14.09 -12.44 2.88
CA ILE A 237 13.32 -12.99 4.00
C ILE A 237 12.47 -14.18 3.52
N ASN A 238 12.79 -15.39 4.00
CA ASN A 238 11.94 -16.57 3.80
C ASN A 238 10.80 -16.58 4.85
N ILE A 239 9.56 -16.67 4.38
CA ILE A 239 8.33 -16.60 5.20
C ILE A 239 7.77 -17.99 5.55
N SER A 240 8.20 -19.07 4.89
CA SER A 240 7.61 -20.41 5.06
C SER A 240 7.68 -20.93 6.51
N THR A 241 8.62 -20.41 7.30
CA THR A 241 8.85 -20.81 8.69
C THR A 241 7.97 -20.11 9.73
N LYS A 242 7.12 -19.14 9.35
CA LYS A 242 6.27 -18.40 10.31
C LYS A 242 4.84 -18.93 10.48
N SER A 243 4.41 -19.94 9.72
CA SER A 243 3.03 -20.45 9.75
C SER A 243 2.73 -21.55 10.80
N THR A 244 3.67 -21.88 11.69
CA THR A 244 3.47 -22.95 12.72
C THR A 244 3.52 -22.49 14.17
N ARG A 245 3.33 -21.19 14.45
CA ARG A 245 3.04 -20.72 15.81
C ARG A 245 1.95 -19.67 15.80
N ASN A 246 0.69 -20.13 15.85
CA ASN A 246 -0.42 -19.55 16.62
C ASN A 246 -1.69 -20.35 16.28
N ILE A 247 -1.87 -21.46 17.00
CA ILE A 247 -3.20 -22.01 17.36
C ILE A 247 -3.38 -21.69 18.84
#